data_AF-A0A3V7IMT4-F1
#
_entry.id   AF-A0A3V7IMT4-F1
#
_cell.length_a   1.000
_cell.length_b   1.000
_cell.length_c   1.000
_cell.angle_alpha   90.00
_cell.angle_beta   90.00
_cell.angle_gamma   90.00
#
_symmetry.space_group_name_H-M   'P 1'
#
loop_
_entity.id
_entity.type
_entity.pdbx_description
1 polymer ?
#
loop_
_entity_poly.entity_id
_entity_poly.type
_entity_poly.pdbx_seq_one_letter_code
_entity_poly.pdbx_strand_id
1 'polypeptide(L)'
;MTKLPKFSVALLHPRYWLTWLGIGALWLVVQLPYPVIYKLGCALGHLARRVMKRRAKIAYRNLELCFPEMTAQERHTMVVKNFESVGMGVMETGMAWFWPDRRVNRWMEASGLEHIREVKAQGLGFILVGIHFLTLEFGARMFGMHNPGIGVYRPNDNPLLDWLQTWGRLRSNKSMLDRKDLKGMVKALKSGELIWYAPDHDYGPRASVFVPLFAVDQAATTSGTWMLARMSKACIIPFVPRRKPDGKGYELIILPAEYSPPLESAEATAAWMNKIVEQCIMMAPEQYMWLHRRFKTRPEGVPSRY
;
A
#
# COMPACT_ATOMS: atom_id res chain seq x y z
N MET A 1 -16.69 -9.71 -14.12
CA MET A 1 -16.78 -9.34 -12.69
C MET A 1 -15.95 -10.32 -11.89
N THR A 2 -15.07 -9.82 -11.04
CA THR A 2 -14.21 -10.65 -10.19
C THR A 2 -15.07 -11.45 -9.21
N LYS A 3 -14.90 -12.78 -9.15
CA LYS A 3 -15.57 -13.62 -8.15
C LYS A 3 -14.83 -13.45 -6.83
N LEU A 4 -15.48 -12.82 -5.86
CA LEU A 4 -14.91 -12.62 -4.52
C LEU A 4 -15.05 -13.91 -3.68
N PRO A 5 -14.06 -14.24 -2.85
CA PRO A 5 -14.12 -15.40 -1.97
C PRO A 5 -15.31 -15.30 -1.01
N LYS A 6 -15.96 -16.44 -0.77
CA LYS A 6 -17.06 -16.57 0.20
C LYS A 6 -16.64 -17.54 1.29
N PHE A 7 -17.21 -17.36 2.48
CA PHE A 7 -17.02 -18.33 3.55
C PHE A 7 -17.56 -19.70 3.10
N SER A 8 -16.83 -20.76 3.42
CA SER A 8 -17.28 -22.13 3.24
C SER A 8 -16.80 -22.97 4.42
N VAL A 9 -17.55 -24.04 4.75
CA VAL A 9 -17.18 -24.97 5.83
C VAL A 9 -15.80 -25.59 5.60
N ALA A 10 -15.36 -25.69 4.34
CA ALA A 10 -14.02 -26.15 3.99
C ALA A 10 -12.88 -25.28 4.58
N LEU A 11 -13.16 -24.02 4.95
CA LEU A 11 -12.22 -23.13 5.64
C LEU A 11 -12.02 -23.50 7.12
N LEU A 12 -12.84 -24.40 7.68
CA LEU A 12 -12.69 -24.92 9.05
C LEU A 12 -11.82 -26.19 9.11
N HIS A 13 -11.38 -26.70 7.95
CA HIS A 13 -10.55 -27.90 7.87
C HIS A 13 -9.26 -27.76 8.72
N PRO A 14 -8.78 -28.83 9.40
CA PRO A 14 -7.61 -28.78 10.29
C PRO A 14 -6.36 -28.11 9.73
N ARG A 15 -6.15 -28.21 8.41
CA ARG A 15 -5.05 -27.50 7.70
C ARG A 15 -5.01 -25.99 7.94
N TYR A 16 -6.13 -25.36 8.31
CA TYR A 16 -6.25 -23.93 8.58
C TYR A 16 -6.24 -23.57 10.07
N TRP A 17 -6.15 -24.54 10.99
CA TRP A 17 -6.22 -24.25 12.43
C TRP A 17 -5.13 -23.30 12.91
N LEU A 18 -3.89 -23.46 12.44
CA LEU A 18 -2.82 -22.52 12.77
C LEU A 18 -3.11 -21.10 12.26
N THR A 19 -3.70 -20.98 11.07
CA THR A 19 -4.12 -19.68 10.52
C THR A 19 -5.24 -19.07 11.36
N TRP A 20 -6.26 -19.85 11.75
CA TRP A 20 -7.34 -19.41 12.64
C TRP A 20 -6.83 -18.99 14.02
N LEU A 21 -5.91 -19.75 14.61
CA LEU A 21 -5.27 -19.41 15.88
C LEU A 21 -4.51 -18.08 15.78
N GLY A 22 -3.77 -17.86 14.69
CA GLY A 22 -3.10 -16.59 14.43
C GLY A 22 -4.07 -15.42 14.28
N ILE A 23 -5.18 -15.63 13.55
CA ILE A 23 -6.25 -14.63 13.40
C ILE A 23 -6.90 -14.31 14.76
N GLY A 24 -7.22 -15.33 15.55
CA GLY A 24 -7.81 -15.18 16.89
C GLY A 24 -6.88 -14.45 17.85
N ALA A 25 -5.59 -14.80 17.85
CA ALA A 25 -4.58 -14.10 18.62
C ALA A 25 -4.46 -12.63 18.21
N LEU A 26 -4.43 -12.34 16.91
CA LEU A 26 -4.43 -10.96 16.41
C LEU A 26 -5.69 -10.21 16.84
N TRP A 27 -6.87 -10.84 16.73
CA TRP A 27 -8.14 -10.25 17.15
C TRP A 27 -8.12 -9.87 18.64
N LEU A 28 -7.62 -10.75 19.51
CA LEU A 28 -7.46 -10.50 20.95
C LEU A 28 -6.51 -9.32 21.21
N VAL A 29 -5.34 -9.32 20.57
CA VAL A 29 -4.33 -8.25 20.73
C VAL A 29 -4.91 -6.90 20.33
N VAL A 30 -5.65 -6.81 19.22
CA VAL A 30 -6.20 -5.53 18.77
C VAL A 30 -7.39 -5.05 19.61
N GLN A 31 -7.88 -5.83 20.58
CA GLN A 31 -8.85 -5.32 21.56
C GLN A 31 -8.20 -4.40 22.60
N LEU A 32 -6.91 -4.58 22.91
CA LEU A 32 -6.16 -3.79 23.90
C LEU A 32 -6.12 -2.29 23.57
N PRO A 33 -5.95 -1.35 24.52
CA PRO A 33 -5.81 0.07 24.20
C PRO A 33 -4.71 0.36 23.17
N TYR A 34 -4.92 1.33 22.28
CA TYR A 34 -3.97 1.61 21.18
C TYR A 34 -2.52 1.86 21.62
N PRO A 35 -2.22 2.59 22.72
CA PRO A 35 -0.84 2.72 23.17
C PRO A 35 -0.16 1.38 23.51
N VAL A 36 -0.92 0.38 23.95
CA VAL A 36 -0.42 -0.98 24.20
C VAL A 36 -0.16 -1.70 22.88
N ILE A 37 -1.10 -1.62 21.94
CA ILE A 37 -0.94 -2.18 20.58
C ILE A 37 0.30 -1.60 19.90
N TYR A 38 0.50 -0.29 20.02
CA TYR A 38 1.67 0.40 19.47
C TYR A 38 2.97 -0.18 20.02
N LYS A 39 3.10 -0.29 21.34
CA LYS A 39 4.29 -0.88 21.98
C LYS A 39 4.51 -2.33 21.57
N LEU A 40 3.45 -3.13 21.49
CA LEU A 40 3.53 -4.52 21.05
C LEU A 40 3.95 -4.63 19.58
N GLY A 41 3.44 -3.76 18.71
CA GLY A 41 3.83 -3.71 17.30
C GLY A 41 5.30 -3.31 17.12
N CYS A 42 5.79 -2.29 17.82
CA CYS A 42 7.21 -1.93 17.82
C CYS A 42 8.09 -3.09 18.32
N ALA A 43 7.71 -3.73 19.43
CA ALA A 43 8.43 -4.88 19.98
C ALA A 43 8.47 -6.07 18.99
N LEU A 44 7.34 -6.37 18.35
CA LEU A 44 7.26 -7.37 17.28
C LEU A 44 8.18 -7.00 16.12
N GLY A 45 8.27 -5.72 15.76
CA GLY A 45 9.18 -5.21 14.75
C GLY A 45 10.66 -5.44 15.07
N HIS A 46 11.07 -5.14 16.30
CA HIS A 46 12.43 -5.42 16.76
C HIS A 46 12.77 -6.91 16.71
N LEU A 47 11.83 -7.78 17.10
CA LEU A 47 11.98 -9.23 17.00
C LEU A 47 12.08 -9.67 15.53
N ALA A 48 11.18 -9.18 14.68
CA ALA A 48 11.15 -9.47 13.25
C ALA A 48 12.47 -9.08 12.58
N ARG A 49 13.11 -7.97 12.97
CA ARG A 49 14.42 -7.57 12.45
C ARG A 49 15.51 -8.60 12.74
N ARG A 50 15.50 -9.19 13.93
CA ARG A 50 16.49 -10.20 14.36
C ARG A 50 16.30 -11.54 13.63
N VAL A 51 15.05 -11.93 13.40
CA VAL A 51 14.70 -13.22 12.77
C VAL A 51 14.73 -13.13 11.23
N MET A 52 14.18 -12.06 10.65
CA MET A 52 14.02 -11.86 9.20
C MET A 52 15.25 -11.18 8.57
N LYS A 53 16.46 -11.68 8.87
CA LYS A 53 17.75 -11.08 8.45
C LYS A 53 17.83 -10.77 6.95
N ARG A 54 17.28 -11.64 6.10
CA ARG A 54 17.24 -11.42 4.64
C ARG A 54 16.43 -10.18 4.25
N ARG A 55 15.28 -9.95 4.91
CA ARG A 55 14.44 -8.79 4.66
C ARG A 55 15.09 -7.51 5.17
N ALA A 56 15.80 -7.58 6.30
CA ALA A 56 16.59 -6.47 6.79
C ALA A 56 17.68 -6.07 5.78
N LYS A 57 18.42 -7.04 5.24
CA LYS A 57 19.43 -6.79 4.18
C LYS A 57 18.83 -6.10 2.94
N ILE A 58 17.62 -6.48 2.53
CA ILE A 58 16.93 -5.83 1.40
C ILE A 58 16.59 -4.37 1.74
N ALA A 59 16.12 -4.08 2.95
CA ALA A 59 15.83 -2.72 3.39
C ALA A 59 17.09 -1.84 3.41
N TYR A 60 18.20 -2.33 3.96
CA TYR A 60 19.50 -1.64 3.89
C TYR A 60 19.89 -1.35 2.43
N ARG A 61 19.80 -2.36 1.57
CA ARG A 61 20.21 -2.23 0.17
C ARG A 61 19.34 -1.24 -0.60
N ASN A 62 18.04 -1.18 -0.32
CA ASN A 62 17.18 -0.19 -0.95
C ASN A 62 17.51 1.22 -0.50
N LEU A 63 17.75 1.44 0.80
CA LEU A 63 18.12 2.74 1.33
C LEU A 63 19.49 3.20 0.78
N GLU A 64 20.45 2.28 0.62
CA GLU A 64 21.72 2.54 -0.08
C GLU A 64 21.54 3.05 -1.50
N LEU A 65 20.66 2.38 -2.24
CA LEU A 65 20.41 2.70 -3.65
C LEU A 65 19.66 4.01 -3.80
N CYS A 66 18.69 4.30 -2.93
CA CYS A 66 17.88 5.52 -2.99
C CYS A 66 18.59 6.73 -2.40
N PHE A 67 19.39 6.55 -1.35
CA PHE A 67 19.99 7.61 -0.54
C PHE A 67 21.49 7.32 -0.31
N PRO A 68 22.33 7.44 -1.36
CA PRO A 68 23.75 7.09 -1.27
C PRO A 68 24.51 7.92 -0.22
N GLU A 69 24.09 9.17 0.00
CA GLU A 69 24.66 10.10 0.99
C GLU A 69 24.28 9.76 2.45
N MET A 70 23.31 8.86 2.66
CA MET A 70 22.89 8.46 4.00
C MET A 70 23.97 7.61 4.65
N THR A 71 24.50 8.07 5.79
CA THR A 71 25.54 7.37 6.55
C THR A 71 25.07 6.00 7.02
N ALA A 72 26.01 5.11 7.34
CA ALA A 72 25.68 3.77 7.87
C ALA A 72 24.82 3.83 9.15
N GLN A 73 25.06 4.83 10.02
CA GLN A 73 24.33 5.00 11.27
C GLN A 73 22.90 5.52 11.06
N GLU A 74 22.71 6.51 10.18
CA GLU A 74 21.37 6.99 9.81
C GLU A 74 20.56 5.88 9.15
N ARG A 75 21.19 5.13 8.24
CA ARG A 75 20.58 3.97 7.59
C ARG A 75 20.18 2.89 8.60
N HIS A 76 21.03 2.60 9.58
CA HIS A 76 20.68 1.68 10.66
C HIS A 76 19.45 2.15 11.43
N THR A 77 19.43 3.41 11.84
CA THR A 77 18.29 4.03 12.55
C THR A 77 17.01 3.94 11.72
N MET A 78 17.09 4.25 10.42
CA MET A 78 15.96 4.14 9.50
C MET A 78 15.44 2.71 9.38
N VAL A 79 16.33 1.71 9.25
CA VAL A 79 15.93 0.30 9.20
C VAL A 79 15.30 -0.17 10.51
N VAL A 80 15.78 0.30 11.67
CA VAL A 80 15.15 -0.03 12.96
C VAL A 80 13.71 0.48 13.00
N LYS A 81 13.48 1.77 12.69
CA LYS A 81 12.14 2.36 12.62
C LYS A 81 11.27 1.68 11.56
N ASN A 82 11.85 1.29 10.44
CA ASN A 82 11.13 0.57 9.40
C ASN A 82 10.64 -0.79 9.87
N PHE A 83 11.45 -1.51 10.64
CA PHE A 83 11.02 -2.79 11.21
C PHE A 83 10.00 -2.62 12.33
N GLU A 84 10.07 -1.57 13.15
CA GLU A 84 8.95 -1.22 14.05
C GLU A 84 7.65 -1.03 13.26
N SER A 85 7.73 -0.37 12.11
CA SER A 85 6.58 -0.24 11.20
C SER A 85 6.11 -1.56 10.61
N VAL A 86 7.00 -2.53 10.37
CA VAL A 86 6.64 -3.88 9.91
C VAL A 86 5.81 -4.60 10.97
N GLY A 87 6.25 -4.54 12.23
CA GLY A 87 5.50 -5.13 13.34
C GLY A 87 4.15 -4.44 13.55
N MET A 88 4.11 -3.11 13.43
CA MET A 88 2.87 -2.35 13.44
C MET A 88 1.94 -2.68 12.27
N GLY A 89 2.46 -2.98 11.08
CA GLY A 89 1.65 -3.39 9.92
C GLY A 89 0.80 -4.65 10.20
N VAL A 90 1.31 -5.57 11.02
CA VAL A 90 0.53 -6.73 11.50
C VAL A 90 -0.62 -6.28 12.39
N MET A 91 -0.33 -5.41 13.36
CA MET A 91 -1.35 -4.85 14.26
C MET A 91 -2.41 -4.08 13.48
N GLU A 92 -1.99 -3.26 12.52
CA GLU A 92 -2.84 -2.44 11.66
C GLU A 92 -3.74 -3.24 10.75
N THR A 93 -3.27 -4.39 10.28
CA THR A 93 -4.12 -5.35 9.56
C THR A 93 -5.27 -5.81 10.46
N GLY A 94 -4.97 -6.20 11.71
CA GLY A 94 -6.01 -6.57 12.67
C GLY A 94 -6.93 -5.39 13.04
N MET A 95 -6.38 -4.19 13.21
CA MET A 95 -7.16 -2.98 13.47
C MET A 95 -8.12 -2.69 12.30
N ALA A 96 -7.64 -2.75 11.06
CA ALA A 96 -8.43 -2.50 9.86
C ALA A 96 -9.61 -3.48 9.75
N TRP A 97 -9.35 -4.76 10.00
CA TRP A 97 -10.35 -5.81 9.82
C TRP A 97 -11.33 -5.91 11.00
N PHE A 98 -10.91 -5.63 12.23
CA PHE A 98 -11.71 -5.92 13.43
C PHE A 98 -12.17 -4.70 14.23
N TRP A 99 -11.55 -3.53 14.10
CA TRP A 99 -12.02 -2.36 14.87
C TRP A 99 -13.35 -1.82 14.35
N PRO A 100 -14.26 -1.41 15.24
CA PRO A 100 -15.44 -0.64 14.84
C PRO A 100 -15.03 0.77 14.40
N ASP A 101 -15.84 1.40 13.56
CA ASP A 101 -15.66 2.74 12.99
C ASP A 101 -15.33 3.79 14.05
N ARG A 102 -16.05 3.78 15.18
CA ARG A 102 -15.82 4.68 16.32
C ARG A 102 -14.38 4.67 16.82
N ARG A 103 -13.72 3.51 16.76
CA ARG A 103 -12.36 3.32 17.26
C ARG A 103 -11.33 3.74 16.22
N VAL A 104 -11.61 3.52 14.94
CA VAL A 104 -10.81 4.07 13.84
C VAL A 104 -10.85 5.61 13.92
N ASN A 105 -12.04 6.20 13.94
CA ASN A 105 -12.25 7.66 14.00
C ASN A 105 -11.58 8.32 15.21
N ARG A 106 -11.50 7.64 16.36
CA ARG A 106 -10.81 8.17 17.54
C ARG A 106 -9.31 8.38 17.33
N TRP A 107 -8.67 7.61 16.44
CA TRP A 107 -7.23 7.60 16.27
C TRP A 107 -6.76 8.14 14.92
N MET A 108 -7.68 8.59 14.06
CA MET A 108 -7.34 9.12 12.75
C MET A 108 -7.78 10.57 12.58
N GLU A 109 -6.98 11.31 11.84
CA GLU A 109 -7.31 12.61 11.27
C GLU A 109 -7.21 12.51 9.74
N ALA A 110 -8.01 13.29 9.01
CA ALA A 110 -7.96 13.32 7.56
C ALA A 110 -7.81 14.76 7.05
N SER A 111 -6.96 14.95 6.04
CA SER A 111 -6.74 16.22 5.35
C SER A 111 -6.81 16.03 3.84
N GLY A 112 -7.16 17.08 3.09
CA GLY A 112 -7.27 17.03 1.63
C GLY A 112 -8.56 16.36 1.11
N LEU A 113 -9.56 16.14 1.96
CA LEU A 113 -10.83 15.52 1.55
C LEU A 113 -11.60 16.37 0.51
N GLU A 114 -11.34 17.66 0.45
CA GLU A 114 -11.80 18.61 -0.58
C GLU A 114 -11.41 18.16 -1.99
N HIS A 115 -10.20 17.66 -2.22
CA HIS A 115 -9.75 17.23 -3.54
C HIS A 115 -10.62 16.10 -4.10
N ILE A 116 -11.09 15.19 -3.24
CA ILE A 116 -12.01 14.12 -3.66
C ILE A 116 -13.41 14.68 -3.92
N ARG A 117 -13.87 15.61 -3.09
CA ARG A 117 -15.19 16.25 -3.25
C ARG A 117 -15.28 16.99 -4.58
N GLU A 118 -14.23 17.73 -4.96
CA GLU A 118 -14.13 18.45 -6.23
C GLU A 118 -14.22 17.53 -7.45
N VAL A 119 -13.47 16.42 -7.44
CA VAL A 119 -13.48 15.44 -8.54
C VAL A 119 -14.84 14.75 -8.64
N LYS A 120 -15.44 14.37 -7.50
CA LYS A 120 -16.77 13.76 -7.47
C LYS A 120 -17.87 14.71 -7.93
N ALA A 121 -17.77 16.00 -7.62
CA ALA A 121 -18.73 17.01 -8.06
C ALA A 121 -18.76 17.15 -9.60
N GLN A 122 -17.64 16.85 -10.26
CA GLN A 122 -17.55 16.82 -11.73
C GLN A 122 -18.05 15.49 -12.33
N GLY A 123 -18.46 14.52 -11.51
CA GLY A 123 -18.88 13.19 -11.96
C GLY A 123 -17.73 12.33 -12.51
N LEU A 124 -16.48 12.71 -12.22
CA LEU A 124 -15.30 12.02 -12.74
C LEU A 124 -14.89 10.86 -11.84
N GLY A 125 -14.51 9.74 -12.45
CA GLY A 125 -13.78 8.69 -11.78
C GLY A 125 -12.30 9.06 -11.64
N PHE A 126 -11.63 8.52 -10.63
CA PHE A 126 -10.24 8.84 -10.37
C PHE A 126 -9.42 7.62 -9.94
N ILE A 127 -8.15 7.64 -10.30
CA ILE A 127 -7.17 6.65 -9.85
C ILE A 127 -6.64 7.16 -8.51
N LEU A 128 -7.04 6.50 -7.43
CA LEU A 128 -6.45 6.74 -6.11
C LEU A 128 -5.09 6.04 -6.06
N VAL A 129 -4.02 6.83 -6.14
CA VAL A 129 -2.66 6.32 -6.07
C VAL A 129 -2.26 6.15 -4.62
N GLY A 130 -2.20 4.90 -4.18
CA GLY A 130 -1.56 4.54 -2.92
C GLY A 130 -0.15 4.05 -3.16
N ILE A 131 0.67 4.15 -2.12
CA ILE A 131 2.02 3.58 -2.08
C ILE A 131 2.00 2.44 -1.08
N HIS A 132 2.83 1.41 -1.28
CA HIS A 132 2.96 0.31 -0.33
C HIS A 132 3.68 0.77 0.95
N PHE A 133 3.03 1.63 1.72
CA PHE A 133 3.32 1.83 3.12
C PHE A 133 2.90 0.60 3.93
N LEU A 134 3.60 0.31 5.01
CA LEU A 134 3.27 -0.83 5.88
C LEU A 134 1.91 -0.66 6.58
N THR A 135 1.42 0.58 6.65
CA THR A 135 0.10 1.00 7.13
C THR A 135 -1.05 0.76 6.14
N LEU A 136 -0.78 0.16 4.97
CA LEU A 136 -1.72 0.08 3.82
C LEU A 136 -3.13 -0.40 4.18
N GLU A 137 -3.27 -1.50 4.91
CA GLU A 137 -4.58 -2.07 5.26
C GLU A 137 -5.40 -1.11 6.15
N PHE A 138 -4.75 -0.43 7.09
CA PHE A 138 -5.42 0.57 7.93
C PHE A 138 -5.72 1.85 7.15
N GLY A 139 -4.79 2.27 6.27
CA GLY A 139 -5.03 3.32 5.29
C GLY A 139 -6.25 3.06 4.41
N ALA A 140 -6.44 1.81 3.99
CA ALA A 140 -7.59 1.38 3.21
C ALA A 140 -8.91 1.56 3.93
N ARG A 141 -8.88 1.19 5.21
CA ARG A 141 -10.02 1.32 6.10
C ARG A 141 -10.34 2.80 6.33
N MET A 142 -9.34 3.61 6.72
CA MET A 142 -9.51 5.05 6.94
C MET A 142 -10.07 5.75 5.69
N PHE A 143 -9.48 5.51 4.51
CA PHE A 143 -9.96 6.11 3.27
C PHE A 143 -11.38 5.67 2.93
N GLY A 144 -11.66 4.37 2.95
CA GLY A 144 -12.95 3.84 2.54
C GLY A 144 -14.10 4.25 3.47
N MET A 145 -13.83 4.54 4.76
CA MET A 145 -14.83 5.14 5.66
C MET A 145 -15.33 6.51 5.18
N HIS A 146 -14.50 7.28 4.47
CA HIS A 146 -14.91 8.56 3.86
C HIS A 146 -15.38 8.40 2.42
N ASN A 147 -14.70 7.55 1.64
CA ASN A 147 -14.91 7.41 0.21
C ASN A 147 -14.81 5.93 -0.20
N PRO A 148 -15.87 5.14 -0.06
CA PRO A 148 -15.86 3.74 -0.46
C PRO A 148 -15.51 3.58 -1.94
N GLY A 149 -14.51 2.75 -2.25
CA GLY A 149 -14.03 2.56 -3.61
C GLY A 149 -13.87 1.10 -4.02
N ILE A 150 -13.18 0.89 -5.14
CA ILE A 150 -12.87 -0.43 -5.66
C ILE A 150 -11.36 -0.68 -5.55
N GLY A 151 -10.99 -1.68 -4.75
CA GLY A 151 -9.59 -2.07 -4.57
C GLY A 151 -9.10 -3.02 -5.64
N VAL A 152 -7.88 -2.81 -6.17
CA VAL A 152 -7.23 -3.81 -7.03
C VAL A 152 -6.49 -4.83 -6.19
N TYR A 153 -6.67 -6.13 -6.44
CA TYR A 153 -5.98 -7.17 -5.68
C TYR A 153 -5.59 -8.40 -6.51
N ARG A 154 -4.72 -9.22 -5.90
CA ARG A 154 -4.45 -10.59 -6.28
C ARG A 154 -5.00 -11.48 -5.16
N PRO A 155 -5.73 -12.56 -5.48
CA PRO A 155 -6.13 -13.53 -4.47
C PRO A 155 -4.95 -14.07 -3.67
N ASN A 156 -5.15 -14.24 -2.36
CA ASN A 156 -4.16 -14.86 -1.48
C ASN A 156 -4.07 -16.36 -1.77
N ASP A 157 -2.86 -16.92 -1.69
CA ASP A 157 -2.63 -18.36 -1.91
C ASP A 157 -3.27 -19.23 -0.81
N ASN A 158 -3.48 -18.65 0.38
CA ASN A 158 -4.26 -19.26 1.45
C ASN A 158 -5.74 -18.81 1.36
N PRO A 159 -6.69 -19.70 1.01
CA PRO A 159 -8.10 -19.34 0.84
C PRO A 159 -8.78 -18.75 2.08
N LEU A 160 -8.36 -19.14 3.28
CA LEU A 160 -8.89 -18.55 4.52
C LEU A 160 -8.46 -17.08 4.65
N LEU A 161 -7.18 -16.79 4.39
CA LEU A 161 -6.68 -15.42 4.39
C LEU A 161 -7.30 -14.61 3.25
N ASP A 162 -7.51 -15.19 2.07
CA ASP A 162 -8.15 -14.52 0.93
C ASP A 162 -9.57 -14.06 1.29
N TRP A 163 -10.36 -14.97 1.88
CA TRP A 163 -11.70 -14.66 2.36
C TRP A 163 -11.69 -13.57 3.44
N LEU A 164 -10.86 -13.73 4.48
CA LEU A 164 -10.84 -12.80 5.61
C LEU A 164 -10.34 -11.40 5.20
N GLN A 165 -9.28 -11.34 4.40
CA GLN A 165 -8.75 -10.09 3.85
C GLN A 165 -9.80 -9.38 3.00
N THR A 166 -10.50 -10.13 2.14
CA THR A 166 -11.59 -9.58 1.32
C THR A 166 -12.72 -9.06 2.21
N TRP A 167 -13.17 -9.85 3.18
CA TRP A 167 -14.20 -9.44 4.14
C TRP A 167 -13.80 -8.15 4.86
N GLY A 168 -12.57 -8.08 5.38
CA GLY A 168 -12.05 -6.92 6.11
C GLY A 168 -12.01 -5.66 5.23
N ARG A 169 -11.52 -5.77 3.99
CA ARG A 169 -11.46 -4.66 3.04
C ARG A 169 -12.84 -4.14 2.63
N LEU A 170 -13.83 -5.03 2.48
CA LEU A 170 -15.21 -4.68 2.10
C LEU A 170 -16.02 -4.02 3.23
N ARG A 171 -15.52 -3.99 4.48
CA ARG A 171 -16.17 -3.23 5.56
C ARG A 171 -16.26 -1.73 5.26
N SER A 172 -15.38 -1.22 4.41
CA SER A 172 -15.27 0.20 4.05
C SER A 172 -15.25 0.46 2.54
N ASN A 173 -15.30 -0.58 1.72
CA ASN A 173 -15.11 -0.46 0.27
C ASN A 173 -16.20 -1.20 -0.47
N LYS A 174 -16.47 -0.75 -1.71
CA LYS A 174 -17.58 -1.24 -2.53
C LYS A 174 -17.31 -2.65 -3.04
N SER A 175 -16.11 -2.89 -3.57
CA SER A 175 -15.75 -4.14 -4.21
C SER A 175 -14.24 -4.29 -4.41
N MET A 176 -13.82 -5.42 -4.98
CA MET A 176 -12.45 -5.67 -5.39
C MET A 176 -12.39 -6.14 -6.85
N LEU A 177 -11.35 -5.74 -7.57
CA LEU A 177 -11.07 -6.20 -8.94
C LEU A 177 -9.73 -6.96 -9.00
N ASP A 178 -9.70 -8.05 -9.75
CA ASP A 178 -8.45 -8.75 -10.02
C ASP A 178 -7.49 -7.82 -10.78
N ARG A 179 -6.21 -7.82 -10.39
CA ARG A 179 -5.17 -7.01 -11.03
C ARG A 179 -5.00 -7.24 -12.53
N LYS A 180 -5.50 -8.36 -13.07
CA LYS A 180 -5.50 -8.66 -14.51
C LYS A 180 -6.72 -8.09 -15.25
N ASP A 181 -7.75 -7.64 -14.54
CA ASP A 181 -8.99 -7.13 -15.13
C ASP A 181 -8.89 -5.63 -15.49
N LEU A 182 -7.97 -5.30 -16.41
CA LEU A 182 -7.78 -3.92 -16.87
C LEU A 182 -9.06 -3.33 -17.47
N LYS A 183 -9.85 -4.14 -18.19
CA LYS A 183 -11.13 -3.71 -18.78
C LYS A 183 -12.13 -3.33 -17.69
N GLY A 184 -12.22 -4.13 -16.63
CA GLY A 184 -13.06 -3.84 -15.46
C GLY A 184 -12.65 -2.54 -14.77
N MET A 185 -11.35 -2.30 -14.58
CA MET A 185 -10.84 -1.06 -13.99
C MET A 185 -11.19 0.16 -14.84
N VAL A 186 -10.96 0.11 -16.15
CA VAL A 186 -11.30 1.22 -17.07
C VAL A 186 -12.80 1.46 -17.10
N LYS A 187 -13.63 0.41 -17.09
CA LYS A 187 -15.09 0.55 -17.02
C LYS A 187 -15.53 1.25 -15.74
N ALA A 188 -14.97 0.87 -14.59
CA ALA A 188 -15.27 1.49 -13.31
C ALA A 188 -14.91 2.99 -13.30
N LEU A 189 -13.69 3.33 -13.74
CA LEU A 189 -13.25 4.72 -13.83
C LEU A 189 -14.17 5.56 -14.74
N LYS A 190 -14.59 5.01 -15.89
CA LYS A 190 -15.54 5.69 -16.79
C LYS A 190 -16.94 5.84 -16.21
N SER A 191 -17.32 5.05 -15.21
CA SER A 191 -18.61 5.16 -14.52
C SER A 191 -18.56 6.05 -13.28
N GLY A 192 -17.52 6.88 -13.13
CA GLY A 192 -17.38 7.77 -11.97
C GLY A 192 -16.88 7.09 -10.71
N GLU A 193 -16.44 5.82 -10.78
CA GLU A 193 -15.90 5.11 -9.63
C GLU A 193 -14.42 5.41 -9.41
N LEU A 194 -13.97 5.26 -8.17
CA LEU A 194 -12.55 5.32 -7.84
C LEU A 194 -11.93 3.92 -7.86
N ILE A 195 -10.71 3.84 -8.41
CA ILE A 195 -9.90 2.63 -8.39
C ILE A 195 -8.64 2.90 -7.57
N TRP A 196 -8.39 2.07 -6.57
CA TRP A 196 -7.12 2.10 -5.88
C TRP A 196 -6.06 1.34 -6.66
N TYR A 197 -5.01 2.04 -7.04
CA TYR A 197 -3.84 1.51 -7.72
C TYR A 197 -2.54 1.87 -6.99
N ALA A 198 -1.54 0.98 -7.03
CA ALA A 198 -0.24 1.17 -6.39
C ALA A 198 0.91 0.92 -7.39
N PRO A 199 1.58 1.97 -7.89
CA PRO A 199 2.58 1.89 -8.97
C PRO A 199 4.01 1.61 -8.51
N ASP A 200 4.26 1.47 -7.22
CA ASP A 200 5.58 1.55 -6.58
C ASP A 200 6.26 0.18 -6.38
N HIS A 201 5.72 -0.90 -6.93
CA HIS A 201 6.33 -2.24 -6.89
C HIS A 201 6.95 -2.64 -8.23
N ASP A 202 7.89 -3.59 -8.18
CA ASP A 202 8.56 -4.14 -9.37
C ASP A 202 7.79 -5.36 -9.91
N TYR A 203 7.17 -5.16 -11.08
CA TYR A 203 6.34 -6.14 -11.79
C TYR A 203 7.09 -6.91 -12.91
N GLY A 204 8.41 -6.76 -13.00
CA GLY A 204 9.22 -7.40 -14.04
C GLY A 204 9.24 -6.63 -15.37
N PRO A 205 10.10 -7.07 -16.30
CA PRO A 205 10.44 -6.28 -17.50
C PRO A 205 9.30 -6.16 -18.51
N ARG A 206 8.33 -7.09 -18.51
CA ARG A 206 7.23 -7.10 -19.50
C ARG A 206 6.18 -6.00 -19.27
N ALA A 207 6.06 -5.53 -18.04
CA ALA A 207 5.02 -4.59 -17.63
C ALA A 207 5.61 -3.30 -17.07
N SER A 208 6.87 -3.00 -17.40
CA SER A 208 7.59 -1.88 -16.83
C SER A 208 8.50 -1.22 -17.85
N VAL A 209 8.67 0.07 -17.70
CA VAL A 209 9.68 0.90 -18.36
C VAL A 209 10.78 1.21 -17.36
N PHE A 210 11.97 1.55 -17.83
CA PHE A 210 13.08 1.94 -16.95
C PHE A 210 13.18 3.45 -16.86
N VAL A 211 12.91 3.98 -15.67
CA VAL A 211 12.90 5.43 -15.39
C VAL A 211 13.49 5.71 -14.00
N PRO A 212 13.91 6.96 -13.72
CA PRO A 212 14.50 7.31 -12.42
C PRO A 212 13.52 7.14 -11.25
N LEU A 213 14.01 6.59 -10.13
CA LEU A 213 13.34 6.60 -8.82
C LEU A 213 14.40 6.83 -7.73
N PHE A 214 14.32 7.98 -7.05
CA PHE A 214 15.40 8.50 -6.20
C PHE A 214 16.74 8.52 -6.95
N ALA A 215 17.84 8.11 -6.31
CA ALA A 215 19.16 8.00 -6.93
C ALA A 215 19.35 6.77 -7.86
N VAL A 216 18.28 6.04 -8.19
CA VAL A 216 18.34 4.92 -9.13
C VAL A 216 17.79 5.36 -10.49
N ASP A 217 18.69 5.64 -11.44
CA ASP A 217 18.33 6.18 -12.77
C ASP A 217 17.47 5.25 -13.64
N GLN A 218 17.57 3.94 -13.40
CA GLN A 218 16.93 2.90 -14.21
C GLN A 218 16.19 1.90 -13.31
N ALA A 219 15.12 2.36 -12.67
CA ALA A 219 14.20 1.53 -11.91
C ALA A 219 13.08 1.01 -12.82
N ALA A 220 12.77 -0.29 -12.73
CA ALA A 220 11.62 -0.85 -13.42
C ALA A 220 10.34 -0.31 -12.79
N THR A 221 9.61 0.57 -13.49
CA THR A 221 8.35 1.15 -13.04
C THR A 221 7.22 0.75 -13.97
N THR A 222 6.08 0.38 -13.38
CA THR A 222 4.93 -0.11 -14.13
C THR A 222 4.34 0.93 -15.08
N SER A 223 4.01 0.50 -16.30
CA SER A 223 3.28 1.32 -17.28
C SER A 223 1.76 1.36 -17.01
N GLY A 224 1.28 0.71 -15.94
CA GLY A 224 -0.16 0.57 -15.66
C GLY A 224 -0.86 1.91 -15.38
N THR A 225 -0.18 2.89 -14.78
CA THR A 225 -0.72 4.25 -14.59
C THR A 225 -1.04 4.89 -15.94
N TRP A 226 -0.10 4.83 -16.90
CA TRP A 226 -0.27 5.35 -18.25
C TRP A 226 -1.45 4.68 -18.95
N MET A 227 -1.54 3.35 -18.90
CA MET A 227 -2.65 2.60 -19.51
C MET A 227 -4.01 3.01 -18.91
N LEU A 228 -4.13 3.01 -17.58
CA LEU A 228 -5.39 3.35 -16.91
C LEU A 228 -5.81 4.79 -17.19
N ALA A 229 -4.92 5.77 -16.99
CA ALA A 229 -5.21 7.18 -17.19
C ALA A 229 -5.57 7.48 -18.66
N ARG A 230 -4.80 6.96 -19.63
CA ARG A 230 -5.07 7.16 -21.06
C ARG A 230 -6.40 6.56 -21.51
N MET A 231 -6.74 5.36 -21.05
CA MET A 231 -7.96 4.66 -21.48
C MET A 231 -9.24 5.18 -20.82
N SER A 232 -9.14 5.65 -19.57
CA SER A 232 -10.28 6.10 -18.78
C SER A 232 -10.49 7.61 -18.80
N LYS A 233 -9.43 8.39 -19.06
CA LYS A 233 -9.37 9.85 -18.84
C LYS A 233 -9.61 10.25 -17.37
N ALA A 234 -9.40 9.32 -16.45
CA ALA A 234 -9.50 9.59 -15.02
C ALA A 234 -8.34 10.49 -14.56
N CYS A 235 -8.63 11.41 -13.64
CA CYS A 235 -7.59 12.13 -12.92
C CYS A 235 -6.91 11.19 -11.90
N ILE A 236 -5.78 11.64 -11.37
CA ILE A 236 -4.98 10.90 -10.40
C ILE A 236 -5.01 11.65 -9.07
N ILE A 237 -5.28 10.94 -7.98
CA ILE A 237 -5.23 11.53 -6.63
C ILE A 237 -4.29 10.67 -5.78
N PRO A 238 -3.10 11.17 -5.41
CA PRO A 238 -2.24 10.48 -4.48
C PRO A 238 -2.78 10.58 -3.05
N PHE A 239 -2.51 9.57 -2.22
CA PHE A 239 -2.79 9.66 -0.80
C PHE A 239 -1.74 8.92 0.04
N VAL A 240 -1.56 9.38 1.28
CA VAL A 240 -0.58 8.84 2.23
C VAL A 240 -1.26 8.54 3.56
N PRO A 241 -1.38 7.24 3.94
CA PRO A 241 -1.79 6.84 5.27
C PRO A 241 -0.58 6.82 6.21
N ARG A 242 -0.36 7.92 6.94
CA ARG A 242 0.79 8.10 7.84
C ARG A 242 0.43 7.73 9.27
N ARG A 243 1.21 6.85 9.90
CA ARG A 243 1.22 6.71 11.36
C ARG A 243 1.95 7.91 11.97
N LYS A 244 1.33 8.59 12.93
CA LYS A 244 1.97 9.68 13.67
C LYS A 244 3.04 9.12 14.62
N PRO A 245 4.12 9.88 14.89
CA PRO A 245 5.14 9.48 15.85
C PRO A 245 4.57 9.17 17.25
N ASP A 246 5.30 8.37 18.02
CA ASP A 246 5.07 8.09 19.44
C ASP A 246 3.66 7.56 19.77
N GLY A 247 3.04 6.84 18.84
CA GLY A 247 1.72 6.24 19.07
C GLY A 247 0.61 7.29 19.25
N LYS A 248 0.72 8.45 18.58
CA LYS A 248 -0.30 9.53 18.64
C LYS A 248 -1.45 9.36 17.64
N GLY A 249 -1.54 8.22 16.96
CA GLY A 249 -2.59 7.90 16.00
C GLY A 249 -2.10 7.98 14.55
N TYR A 250 -2.99 8.41 13.66
CA TYR A 250 -2.80 8.35 12.21
C TYR A 250 -3.30 9.62 11.53
N GLU A 251 -2.73 9.90 10.36
CA GLU A 251 -3.20 10.90 9.42
C GLU A 251 -3.44 10.24 8.07
N LEU A 252 -4.60 10.51 7.49
CA LEU A 252 -4.92 10.21 6.10
C LEU A 252 -4.75 11.51 5.30
N ILE A 253 -3.66 11.61 4.55
CA ILE A 253 -3.34 12.81 3.79
C ILE A 253 -3.68 12.56 2.33
N ILE A 254 -4.64 13.32 1.80
CA ILE A 254 -5.01 13.29 0.39
C ILE A 254 -4.31 14.46 -0.29
N LEU A 255 -3.56 14.19 -1.36
CA LEU A 255 -2.86 15.22 -2.11
C LEU A 255 -3.76 15.80 -3.22
N PRO A 256 -3.42 16.98 -3.77
CA PRO A 256 -4.15 17.57 -4.88
C PRO A 256 -4.34 16.60 -6.06
N ALA A 257 -5.47 16.74 -6.74
CA ALA A 257 -5.76 15.94 -7.91
C ALA A 257 -4.97 16.42 -9.13
N GLU A 258 -4.39 15.47 -9.86
CA GLU A 258 -3.68 15.66 -11.10
C GLU A 258 -4.61 15.36 -12.27
N TYR A 259 -5.15 16.42 -12.88
CA TYR A 259 -6.14 16.34 -13.97
C TYR A 259 -5.51 16.08 -15.35
N SER A 260 -4.24 16.43 -15.51
CA SER A 260 -3.52 16.37 -16.79
C SER A 260 -2.18 15.65 -16.65
N PRO A 261 -2.17 14.34 -16.28
CA PRO A 261 -0.92 13.60 -16.25
C PRO A 261 -0.28 13.57 -17.65
N PRO A 262 1.06 13.58 -17.78
CA PRO A 262 1.72 13.37 -19.05
C PRO A 262 1.38 11.95 -19.57
N LEU A 263 0.95 11.82 -20.82
CA LEU A 263 0.45 10.58 -21.42
C LEU A 263 1.01 10.28 -22.81
N GLU A 264 2.02 11.04 -23.25
CA GLU A 264 2.73 10.90 -24.52
C GLU A 264 3.42 9.54 -24.68
N SER A 265 3.97 9.00 -23.58
CA SER A 265 4.59 7.67 -23.54
C SER A 265 4.48 7.05 -22.14
N ALA A 266 4.68 5.74 -22.05
CA ALA A 266 4.71 5.06 -20.77
C ALA A 266 5.87 5.53 -19.90
N GLU A 267 7.03 5.83 -20.51
CA GLU A 267 8.23 6.37 -19.88
C GLU A 267 7.96 7.73 -19.25
N ALA A 268 7.35 8.66 -19.98
CA ALA A 268 7.08 9.99 -19.46
C ALA A 268 6.12 9.96 -18.27
N THR A 269 5.02 9.21 -18.38
CA THR A 269 4.08 9.03 -17.25
C THR A 269 4.73 8.34 -16.07
N ALA A 270 5.56 7.32 -16.30
CA ALA A 270 6.22 6.57 -15.23
C ALA A 270 7.26 7.42 -14.49
N ALA A 271 8.04 8.23 -15.21
CA ALA A 271 9.01 9.15 -14.62
C ALA A 271 8.31 10.21 -13.75
N TRP A 272 7.24 10.83 -14.28
CA TRP A 272 6.40 11.76 -13.52
C TRP A 272 5.76 11.11 -12.29
N MET A 273 5.19 9.90 -12.45
CA MET A 273 4.59 9.15 -11.34
C MET A 273 5.62 8.78 -10.27
N ASN A 274 6.86 8.47 -10.65
CA ASN A 274 7.92 8.22 -9.68
C ASN A 274 8.23 9.47 -8.84
N LYS A 275 8.08 10.69 -9.35
CA LYS A 275 8.23 11.92 -8.55
C LYS A 275 7.13 12.08 -7.51
N ILE A 276 5.88 11.74 -7.85
CA ILE A 276 4.78 11.66 -6.88
C ILE A 276 5.08 10.59 -5.82
N VAL A 277 5.58 9.42 -6.25
CA VAL A 277 5.96 8.34 -5.34
C VAL A 277 7.08 8.78 -4.38
N GLU A 278 8.12 9.46 -4.89
CA GLU A 278 9.19 10.04 -4.08
C GLU A 278 8.64 11.01 -3.04
N GLN A 279 7.82 11.98 -3.46
CA GLN A 279 7.19 12.96 -2.57
C GLN A 279 6.43 12.29 -1.43
N CYS A 280 5.58 11.33 -1.78
CA CYS A 280 4.77 10.62 -0.80
C CYS A 280 5.63 9.78 0.15
N ILE A 281 6.62 9.02 -0.35
CA ILE A 281 7.56 8.25 0.49
C ILE A 281 8.26 9.18 1.48
N MET A 282 8.69 10.35 1.06
CA MET A 282 9.38 11.31 1.92
C MET A 282 8.51 11.91 3.03
N MET A 283 7.19 11.74 2.99
CA MET A 283 6.30 12.15 4.09
C MET A 283 6.37 11.20 5.31
N ALA A 284 6.80 9.95 5.12
CA ALA A 284 6.95 8.95 6.17
C ALA A 284 7.93 7.83 5.72
N PRO A 285 9.20 8.14 5.42
CA PRO A 285 10.11 7.20 4.76
C PRO A 285 10.32 5.91 5.55
N GLU A 286 10.27 5.97 6.88
CA GLU A 286 10.36 4.80 7.76
C GLU A 286 9.16 3.85 7.61
N GLN A 287 8.04 4.30 7.05
CA GLN A 287 6.83 3.48 6.92
C GLN A 287 6.71 2.82 5.55
N TYR A 288 7.54 3.17 4.58
CA TYR A 288 7.54 2.56 3.25
C TYR A 288 7.99 1.09 3.30
N MET A 289 7.48 0.22 2.42
CA MET A 289 7.82 -1.21 2.37
C MET A 289 9.21 -1.47 1.77
N TRP A 290 10.26 -0.95 2.42
CA TRP A 290 11.67 -1.17 2.06
C TRP A 290 12.09 -2.65 2.05
N LEU A 291 11.26 -3.57 2.55
CA LEU A 291 11.51 -5.02 2.55
C LEU A 291 11.25 -5.68 1.18
N HIS A 292 10.63 -4.95 0.25
CA HIS A 292 10.42 -5.39 -1.13
C HIS A 292 11.70 -5.24 -1.95
N ARG A 293 11.99 -6.20 -2.84
CA ARG A 293 13.12 -6.07 -3.79
C ARG A 293 12.72 -5.13 -4.94
N ARG A 294 12.58 -3.83 -4.65
CA ARG A 294 12.13 -2.76 -5.55
C ARG A 294 12.95 -2.63 -6.83
N PHE A 295 14.24 -2.97 -6.80
CA PHE A 295 15.17 -2.78 -7.90
C PHE A 295 15.71 -4.11 -8.48
N LYS A 296 14.91 -5.19 -8.40
CA LYS A 296 15.36 -6.55 -8.79
C LYS A 296 15.45 -6.66 -10.32
N THR A 297 14.51 -6.02 -11.01
CA THR A 297 14.46 -5.92 -12.46
C THR A 297 15.33 -4.75 -12.89
N ARG A 298 16.12 -4.97 -13.93
CA ARG A 298 17.15 -4.06 -14.42
C ARG A 298 17.30 -4.24 -15.93
N PRO A 299 17.84 -3.23 -16.64
CA PRO A 299 18.21 -3.38 -18.04
C PRO A 299 19.18 -4.54 -18.25
N GLU A 300 19.20 -5.09 -19.47
CA GLU A 300 20.16 -6.10 -19.86
C GLU A 300 21.60 -5.61 -19.68
N GLY A 301 22.51 -6.49 -19.27
CA GLY A 301 23.90 -6.14 -18.99
C GLY A 301 24.17 -5.48 -17.63
N VAL A 302 23.15 -4.98 -16.92
CA VAL A 302 23.34 -4.38 -15.58
C VAL A 302 23.53 -5.49 -14.53
N PRO A 303 24.50 -5.41 -13.59
CA PRO A 303 24.65 -6.37 -12.50
C PRO A 303 23.47 -6.40 -11.53
N SER A 304 23.30 -7.52 -10.80
CA SER A 304 22.25 -7.61 -9.77
C SER A 304 22.45 -6.54 -8.68
N ARG A 305 21.36 -5.86 -8.32
CA ARG A 305 21.34 -4.88 -7.23
C ARG A 305 21.11 -5.51 -5.85
N TYR A 306 20.83 -6.81 -5.77
CA TYR A 306 20.67 -7.61 -4.53
C TYR A 306 21.42 -8.92 -4.58
#